data_AF-A0A2N8STX6-F1
#
_entry.id   AF-A0A2N8STX6-F1
#
_cell.length_a   1.000
_cell.length_b   1.000
_cell.length_c   1.000
_cell.angle_alpha   90.00
_cell.angle_beta   90.00
_cell.angle_gamma   90.00
#
_symmetry.space_group_name_H-M   'P 1'
#
loop_
_entity.id
_entity.type
_entity.pdbx_description
1 polymer ?
#
loop_
_entity_poly.entity_id
_entity_poly.type
_entity_poly.pdbx_seq_one_letter_code
_entity_poly.pdbx_strand_id
1 'polypeptide(L)'
;MSSTKRIVEQTRNVAEALARAMGTSFGREVTAYLTDAYLVAGCCVGVVHRHVRADVYGRFQDGHRVRTSDVLKAHEQGGFWALYTATGSLYVIVTFIEGSGRQSLDVLLEQRAKGMHATPARIQ
;
A
#
# COMPACT_ATOMS: atom_id res chain seq x y z
N MET A 1 6.54 15.16 25.10
CA MET A 1 5.53 15.67 24.14
C MET A 1 4.18 15.04 24.47
N SER A 2 3.09 15.81 24.51
CA SER A 2 1.73 15.29 24.75
C SER A 2 1.26 14.40 23.59
N SER A 3 0.58 13.29 23.89
CA SER A 3 0.12 12.28 22.92
C SER A 3 -0.74 12.90 21.80
N THR A 4 -1.59 13.86 22.15
CA THR A 4 -2.45 14.59 21.20
C THR A 4 -1.65 15.38 20.16
N LYS A 5 -0.54 16.01 20.57
CA LYS A 5 0.30 16.80 19.67
C LYS A 5 0.98 15.90 18.63
N ARG A 6 1.42 14.71 19.05
CA ARG A 6 2.04 13.71 18.17
C ARG A 6 1.05 13.19 17.12
N ILE A 7 -0.20 12.89 17.52
CA ILE A 7 -1.23 12.42 16.59
C ILE A 7 -1.51 13.47 15.51
N VAL A 8 -1.73 14.74 15.89
CA VAL A 8 -2.01 15.82 14.94
C VAL A 8 -0.86 16.04 13.95
N GLU A 9 0.37 16.02 14.44
CA GLU A 9 1.56 16.18 13.60
C GLU A 9 1.74 15.01 12.63
N GLN A 10 1.51 13.78 13.10
CA GLN A 10 1.54 12.58 12.26
C GLN A 10 0.45 12.62 11.18
N THR A 11 -0.78 12.97 11.53
CA THR A 11 -1.87 13.11 10.55
C THR A 11 -1.55 14.16 9.50
N ARG A 12 -0.96 15.29 9.88
CA ARG A 12 -0.53 16.33 8.94
C ARG A 12 0.54 15.83 7.98
N ASN A 13 1.55 15.12 8.50
CA ASN A 13 2.61 14.53 7.68
C ASN A 13 2.04 13.52 6.67
N VAL A 14 1.12 12.66 7.10
CA VAL A 14 0.44 11.68 6.23
C VAL A 14 -0.36 12.38 5.14
N ALA A 15 -1.09 13.46 5.45
CA ALA A 15 -1.87 14.21 4.46
C ALA A 15 -0.97 14.88 3.40
N GLU A 16 0.15 15.47 3.82
CA GLU A 16 1.14 16.07 2.92
C GLU A 16 1.80 15.00 2.03
N ALA A 17 2.15 13.84 2.59
CA ALA A 17 2.69 12.71 1.84
C ALA A 17 1.68 12.16 0.83
N LEU A 18 0.41 12.03 1.21
CA LEU A 18 -0.67 11.59 0.32
C LEU A 18 -0.86 12.58 -0.85
N ALA A 19 -0.88 13.89 -0.57
CA ALA A 19 -0.95 14.90 -1.61
C ALA A 19 0.21 14.81 -2.61
N ARG A 20 1.44 14.61 -2.11
CA ARG A 20 2.63 14.42 -2.95
C ARG A 20 2.55 13.12 -3.78
N ALA A 21 2.05 12.04 -3.20
CA ALA A 21 1.84 10.79 -3.93
C ALA A 21 0.81 10.99 -5.06
N MET A 22 -0.31 11.66 -4.80
CA MET A 22 -1.33 11.96 -5.81
C MET A 22 -0.83 12.87 -6.94
N GLY A 23 0.16 13.73 -6.67
CA GLY A 23 0.83 14.54 -7.68
C GLY A 23 1.94 13.82 -8.46
N THR A 24 2.30 12.59 -8.08
CA THR A 24 3.36 11.80 -8.73
C THR A 24 2.78 10.95 -9.86
N SER A 25 3.40 10.98 -11.04
CA SER A 25 3.03 10.05 -12.12
C SER A 25 3.60 8.66 -11.85
N PHE A 26 2.73 7.65 -11.89
CA PHE A 26 3.09 6.23 -11.80
C PHE A 26 2.98 5.48 -13.13
N GLY A 27 2.82 6.21 -14.24
CA GLY A 27 2.74 5.64 -15.60
C GLY A 27 1.40 5.00 -15.96
N ARG A 28 0.50 4.78 -15.00
CA ARG A 28 -0.89 4.36 -15.19
C ARG A 28 -1.77 4.83 -14.04
N GLU A 29 -3.08 4.68 -14.18
CA GLU A 29 -4.04 4.99 -13.12
C GLU A 29 -3.73 4.17 -11.85
N VAL A 30 -3.57 4.88 -10.73
CA VAL A 30 -3.40 4.29 -9.40
C VAL A 30 -4.77 3.84 -8.91
N THR A 31 -4.90 2.55 -8.58
CA THR A 31 -6.13 1.97 -8.04
C THR A 31 -6.48 2.54 -6.67
N ALA A 32 -5.49 2.69 -5.79
CA ALA A 32 -5.61 3.40 -4.52
C ALA A 32 -4.24 3.70 -3.90
N TYR A 33 -4.23 4.64 -2.96
CA TYR A 33 -3.09 4.96 -2.10
C TYR A 33 -3.30 4.31 -0.73
N LEU A 34 -2.22 3.81 -0.12
CA LEU A 34 -2.26 3.06 1.12
C LEU A 34 -1.41 3.73 2.21
N THR A 35 -2.01 3.98 3.37
CA THR A 35 -1.29 4.34 4.60
C THR A 35 -1.31 3.18 5.58
N ASP A 36 -0.42 3.20 6.57
CA ASP A 36 -0.24 2.13 7.56
C ASP A 36 -0.10 0.75 6.91
N ALA A 37 0.63 0.73 5.79
CA ALA A 37 0.76 -0.45 4.96
C ALA A 37 1.77 -1.43 5.57
N TYR A 38 1.48 -2.71 5.40
CA TYR A 38 2.43 -3.80 5.59
C TYR A 38 2.12 -4.93 4.60
N LEU A 39 3.08 -5.83 4.43
CA LEU A 39 2.99 -6.96 3.53
C LEU A 39 2.97 -8.27 4.31
N VAL A 40 2.15 -9.21 3.87
CA VAL A 40 2.00 -10.52 4.49
C VAL A 40 1.51 -11.51 3.46
N ALA A 41 2.09 -12.71 3.43
CA ALA A 41 1.71 -13.79 2.53
C ALA A 41 1.58 -13.34 1.06
N GLY A 42 2.54 -12.54 0.58
CA GLY A 42 2.56 -12.02 -0.79
C GLY A 42 1.60 -10.86 -1.06
N CYS A 43 0.71 -10.49 -0.14
CA CYS A 43 -0.26 -9.41 -0.29
C CYS A 43 0.17 -8.15 0.45
N CYS A 44 -0.42 -7.00 0.09
CA CYS A 44 -0.34 -5.78 0.88
C CYS A 44 -1.66 -5.55 1.64
N VAL A 45 -1.56 -5.10 2.89
CA VAL A 45 -2.69 -4.66 3.70
C VAL A 45 -2.43 -3.23 4.15
N GLY A 46 -3.41 -2.35 4.01
CA GLY A 46 -3.28 -0.94 4.40
C GLY A 46 -4.62 -0.22 4.47
N VAL A 47 -4.60 1.00 4.99
CA VAL A 47 -5.74 1.92 4.99
C VAL A 47 -5.83 2.59 3.63
N VAL A 48 -6.99 2.50 3.00
CA VAL A 48 -7.22 2.94 1.62
C VAL A 48 -7.55 4.43 1.54
N HIS A 49 -7.04 5.07 0.50
CA HIS A 49 -7.37 6.44 0.10
C HIS A 49 -7.53 6.53 -1.41
N ARG A 50 -8.55 7.28 -1.85
CA ARG A 50 -8.88 7.55 -3.26
C ARG A 50 -8.99 6.29 -4.11
N HIS A 51 -9.69 5.28 -3.61
CA HIS A 51 -9.90 4.06 -4.39
C HIS A 51 -10.79 4.35 -5.62
N VAL A 52 -10.35 3.95 -6.82
CA VAL A 52 -11.09 4.22 -8.08
C VAL A 52 -12.47 3.57 -8.16
N ARG A 53 -12.73 2.58 -7.30
CA ARG A 53 -14.03 1.89 -7.16
C ARG A 53 -14.76 2.22 -5.85
N ALA A 54 -14.39 3.32 -5.18
CA ALA A 54 -15.13 3.76 -4.00
C ALA A 54 -16.59 4.06 -4.39
N ASP A 55 -17.55 3.49 -3.67
CA ASP A 55 -18.97 3.67 -3.97
C ASP A 55 -19.79 4.21 -2.80
N VAL A 56 -21.05 4.57 -3.10
CA VAL A 56 -22.01 5.12 -2.12
C VAL A 56 -22.40 4.13 -1.03
N TYR A 57 -22.08 2.84 -1.19
CA TYR A 57 -22.40 1.78 -0.24
C TYR A 57 -21.27 1.48 0.74
N GLY A 58 -20.18 2.26 0.72
CA GLY A 58 -19.06 2.06 1.64
C GLY A 58 -17.93 1.21 1.09
N ARG A 59 -18.07 0.60 -0.10
CA ARG A 59 -17.00 -0.25 -0.63
C ARG A 59 -15.80 0.62 -0.98
N PHE A 60 -14.64 0.26 -0.43
CA PHE A 60 -13.37 0.95 -0.64
C PHE A 60 -13.36 2.45 -0.30
N GLN A 61 -14.26 2.91 0.57
CA GLN A 61 -14.23 4.29 1.04
C GLN A 61 -12.95 4.59 1.80
N ASP A 62 -12.53 5.85 1.75
CA ASP A 62 -11.32 6.32 2.42
C ASP A 62 -11.36 6.00 3.93
N GLY A 63 -10.22 5.56 4.48
CA GLY A 63 -10.12 5.13 5.87
C GLY A 63 -10.42 3.65 6.12
N HIS A 64 -11.00 2.93 5.16
CA HIS A 64 -11.19 1.48 5.30
C HIS A 64 -9.90 0.70 5.08
N ARG A 65 -9.78 -0.45 5.74
CA ARG A 65 -8.66 -1.37 5.54
C ARG A 65 -8.92 -2.30 4.36
N VAL A 66 -7.95 -2.44 3.47
CA VAL A 66 -8.01 -3.34 2.32
C VAL A 66 -6.87 -4.34 2.36
N ARG A 67 -7.12 -5.54 1.85
CA ARG A 67 -6.09 -6.50 1.47
C ARG A 67 -6.08 -6.59 -0.06
N THR A 68 -4.91 -6.42 -0.67
CA THR A 68 -4.74 -6.60 -2.12
C THR A 68 -4.73 -8.08 -2.49
N SER A 69 -4.84 -8.41 -3.78
CA SER A 69 -4.33 -9.69 -4.27
C SER A 69 -2.79 -9.74 -4.14
N ASP A 70 -2.19 -10.89 -4.46
CA ASP A 70 -0.74 -11.06 -4.44
C ASP A 70 -0.02 -9.96 -5.24
N VAL A 71 1.03 -9.41 -4.65
CA VAL A 71 1.94 -8.46 -5.24
C VAL A 71 2.91 -9.23 -6.13
N LEU A 72 2.88 -8.92 -7.43
CA LEU A 72 3.76 -9.50 -8.43
C LEU A 72 5.06 -8.71 -8.54
N LYS A 73 4.96 -7.38 -8.48
CA LYS A 73 6.11 -6.48 -8.59
C LYS A 73 5.94 -5.30 -7.64
N ALA A 74 7.04 -4.90 -7.02
CA ALA A 74 7.14 -3.68 -6.23
C ALA A 74 8.37 -2.91 -6.68
N HIS A 75 8.25 -1.60 -6.85
CA HIS A 75 9.39 -0.73 -7.13
C HIS A 75 9.19 0.67 -6.53
N GLU A 76 10.29 1.35 -6.23
CA GLU A 76 10.25 2.72 -5.74
C GLU A 76 10.07 3.71 -6.90
N GLN A 77 9.19 4.69 -6.72
CA GLN A 77 8.92 5.75 -7.69
C GLN A 77 8.45 7.01 -6.96
N GLY A 78 9.15 8.12 -7.16
CA GLY A 78 8.83 9.40 -6.51
C GLY A 78 8.92 9.39 -4.98
N GLY A 79 9.72 8.50 -4.40
CA GLY A 79 9.82 8.31 -2.95
C GLY A 79 8.66 7.50 -2.34
N PHE A 80 7.90 6.80 -3.16
CA PHE A 80 6.81 5.90 -2.76
C PHE A 80 7.00 4.51 -3.38
N TRP A 81 6.31 3.50 -2.85
CA TRP A 81 6.36 2.16 -3.43
C TRP A 81 5.11 1.86 -4.26
N ALA A 82 5.33 1.59 -5.54
CA ALA A 82 4.30 1.15 -6.48
C ALA A 82 4.20 -0.38 -6.48
N LEU A 83 3.00 -0.91 -6.26
CA LEU A 83 2.70 -2.34 -6.16
C LEU A 83 1.78 -2.77 -7.31
N TYR A 84 2.26 -3.68 -8.14
CA TYR A 84 1.49 -4.31 -9.21
C TYR A 84 0.97 -5.65 -8.71
N THR A 85 -0.35 -5.82 -8.74
CA THR A 85 -0.99 -7.01 -8.16
C THR A 85 -1.44 -8.00 -9.23
N ALA A 86 -1.68 -9.26 -8.82
CA ALA A 86 -2.10 -10.34 -9.71
C ALA A 86 -3.40 -10.07 -10.47
N THR A 87 -4.29 -9.23 -9.92
CA THR A 87 -5.52 -8.80 -10.60
C THR A 87 -5.33 -7.61 -11.56
N GLY A 88 -4.08 -7.16 -11.77
CA GLY A 88 -3.76 -6.05 -12.67
C GLY A 88 -3.92 -4.66 -12.05
N SER A 89 -4.16 -4.57 -10.74
CA SER A 89 -4.28 -3.31 -9.99
C SER A 89 -2.92 -2.70 -9.69
N LEU A 90 -2.89 -1.38 -9.50
CA LEU A 90 -1.73 -0.62 -9.06
C LEU A 90 -2.04 0.07 -7.72
N TYR A 91 -1.36 -0.32 -6.65
CA TYR A 91 -1.46 0.36 -5.35
C TYR A 91 -0.18 1.14 -5.07
N VAL A 92 -0.29 2.27 -4.39
CA VAL A 92 0.87 3.08 -3.96
C VAL A 92 0.93 3.11 -2.44
N ILE A 93 2.02 2.63 -1.85
CA ILE A 93 2.28 2.80 -0.41
C ILE A 93 2.75 4.22 -0.15
N VAL A 94 1.97 4.98 0.62
CA VAL A 94 2.28 6.32 1.10
C VAL A 94 3.04 6.24 2.41
N THR A 95 2.56 5.44 3.35
CA THR A 95 3.23 5.19 4.63
C THR A 95 3.18 3.72 5.02
N PHE A 96 4.21 3.29 5.73
CA PHE A 96 4.25 1.98 6.37
C PHE A 96 3.70 2.08 7.79
N ILE A 97 3.09 1.01 8.29
CA ILE A 97 2.81 0.90 9.73
C ILE A 97 4.12 0.97 10.50
N GLU A 98 4.13 1.72 11.61
CA GLU A 98 5.32 1.89 12.44
C GLU A 98 5.84 0.53 12.96
N GLY A 99 7.17 0.43 13.09
CA GLY A 99 7.85 -0.76 13.62
C GLY A 99 8.14 -1.84 12.57
N SER A 100 7.15 -2.30 11.80
CA SER A 100 7.31 -3.51 10.96
C SER A 100 6.91 -3.37 9.50
N GLY A 101 6.21 -2.31 9.11
CA GLY A 101 5.66 -2.20 7.75
C GLY A 101 6.74 -2.20 6.67
N ARG A 102 7.81 -1.41 6.82
CA ARG A 102 8.91 -1.37 5.84
C ARG A 102 9.66 -2.71 5.77
N GLN A 103 9.99 -3.29 6.92
CA GLN A 103 10.67 -4.58 7.00
C GLN A 103 9.87 -5.68 6.26
N SER A 104 8.54 -5.64 6.34
CA SER A 104 7.69 -6.61 5.63
C SER A 104 7.77 -6.50 4.10
N LEU A 105 8.05 -5.31 3.56
CA LEU A 105 8.32 -5.14 2.13
C LEU A 105 9.68 -5.74 1.77
N ASP A 106 10.71 -5.47 2.57
CA ASP A 106 12.06 -5.97 2.33
C ASP A 106 12.04 -7.51 2.30
N VAL A 107 11.32 -8.16 3.22
CA VAL A 107 11.09 -9.61 3.22
C VAL A 107 10.41 -10.10 1.93
N LEU A 108 9.39 -9.40 1.43
CA LEU A 108 8.75 -9.77 0.16
C LEU A 108 9.76 -9.70 -1.00
N LEU A 109 10.53 -8.62 -1.08
CA LEU A 109 11.51 -8.40 -2.14
C LEU A 109 12.60 -9.48 -2.11
N GLU A 110 13.09 -9.84 -0.93
CA GLU A 110 14.05 -10.93 -0.75
C GLU A 110 13.48 -12.29 -1.18
N GLN A 111 12.24 -12.60 -0.80
CA GLN A 111 11.56 -13.84 -1.22
C GLN A 111 11.41 -13.91 -2.74
N ARG A 112 11.04 -12.80 -3.37
CA ARG A 112 10.92 -12.71 -4.84
C ARG A 112 12.27 -12.84 -5.53
N ALA A 113 13.33 -12.25 -4.98
CA ALA A 113 14.69 -12.42 -5.49
C ALA A 113 15.17 -13.89 -5.42
N LYS A 114 14.67 -14.66 -4.43
CA LYS A 114 14.92 -16.11 -4.29
C LYS A 114 14.03 -16.99 -5.17
N GLY A 115 13.19 -16.41 -6.03
CA GLY A 115 12.27 -17.16 -6.91
C GLY A 115 11.06 -17.75 -6.19
N MET A 116 10.78 -17.34 -4.95
CA MET A 116 9.54 -17.73 -4.27
C MET A 116 8.39 -16.92 -4.87
N HIS A 117 7.56 -17.57 -5.67
CA HIS A 117 6.44 -16.94 -6.38
C HIS A 117 5.14 -16.92 -5.57
N ALA A 118 4.10 -16.30 -6.15
CA ALA A 118 2.78 -16.14 -5.58
C ALA A 118 2.18 -17.46 -5.07
N THR A 119 1.22 -17.34 -4.14
CA THR A 119 0.47 -18.49 -3.64
C THR A 119 -0.15 -19.22 -4.83
N PRO A 120 -0.03 -20.56 -4.95
CA PRO A 120 -0.65 -21.30 -6.04
C PRO A 120 -2.15 -21.01 -6.10
N ALA A 121 -2.68 -20.76 -7.30
CA ALA A 121 -4.10 -20.44 -7.50
C ALA A 121 -5.05 -21.58 -7.06
N ARG A 122 -4.50 -22.79 -6.88
CA ARG A 122 -5.16 -23.97 -6.33
C ARG A 122 -4.17 -24.76 -5.49
N ILE A 123 -4.59 -25.20 -4.31
CA ILE A 123 -3.98 -26.33 -3.61
C ILE A 123 -4.58 -27.57 -4.26
N GLN A 124 -3.75 -28.43 -4.85
CA GLN A 124 -4.20 -29.74 -5.37
C GLN A 124 -4.43 -30.72 -4.24
#